data_AF-Q2UC90-F1
#
_entry.id   AF-Q2UC90-F1
#
_cell.length_a   1.000
_cell.length_b   1.000
_cell.length_c   1.000
_cell.angle_alpha   90.00
_cell.angle_beta   90.00
_cell.angle_gamma   90.00
#
_symmetry.space_group_name_H-M   'P 1'
#
loop_
_entity.id
_entity.type
_entity.pdbx_description
1 polymer ?
#
loop_
_entity_poly.entity_id
_entity_poly.type
_entity_poly.pdbx_seq_one_letter_code
_entity_poly.pdbx_strand_id
1 'polypeptide(L)'
;MYSIIICFIKISILRQFLEIFSLKRDYFFWTCHCLICINILYYTVFTFTIIFACNPISKYWDVLRTEGKCLNTELQMFVAGIINTISDLTILILPHLKVWKLQMSPRKKHAISVVFLFGLMYVHPSSPHSCLESASGQHSD
;
A
#
# COMPACT_ATOMS: atom_id res chain seq x y z
N MET A 1 -3.32 -12.29 -2.87
CA MET A 1 -2.25 -12.68 -1.92
C MET A 1 -1.33 -11.51 -1.55
N TYR A 2 -0.85 -10.70 -2.50
CA TYR A 2 -0.05 -9.50 -2.22
C TYR A 2 -0.64 -8.55 -1.17
N SER A 3 -1.96 -8.35 -1.17
CA SER A 3 -2.66 -7.48 -0.21
C SER A 3 -2.45 -7.90 1.26
N ILE A 4 -2.36 -9.20 1.54
CA ILE A 4 -2.16 -9.73 2.90
C ILE A 4 -0.73 -9.41 3.36
N ILE A 5 0.25 -9.62 2.49
CA ILE A 5 1.67 -9.32 2.78
C ILE A 5 1.83 -7.83 3.10
N ILE A 6 1.23 -6.95 2.30
CA ILE A 6 1.28 -5.50 2.52
C ILE A 6 0.64 -5.13 3.87
N CYS A 7 -0.49 -5.75 4.23
CA CYS A 7 -1.13 -5.55 5.53
C CYS A 7 -0.17 -5.87 6.68
N PHE A 8 0.50 -7.02 6.64
CA PHE A 8 1.47 -7.42 7.67
C PHE A 8 2.65 -6.45 7.76
N ILE A 9 3.18 -5.99 6.63
CA ILE A 9 4.28 -5.01 6.59
C ILE A 9 3.84 -3.71 7.27
N LYS A 10 2.66 -3.17 6.93
CA LYS A 10 2.14 -1.93 7.53
C LYS A 10 1.95 -2.05 9.04
N ILE A 11 1.41 -3.17 9.50
CA ILE A 11 1.25 -3.45 10.93
C ILE A 11 2.61 -3.53 11.64
N SER A 12 3.58 -4.21 11.04
CA SER A 12 4.94 -4.33 11.59
C SER A 12 5.59 -2.97 11.76
N ILE A 13 5.51 -2.11 10.74
CA ILE A 13 6.05 -0.73 10.78
C ILE A 13 5.36 0.09 11.89
N LEU A 14 4.02 0.05 11.95
CA LEU A 14 3.26 0.78 12.97
C LEU A 14 3.59 0.30 14.39
N ARG A 15 3.78 -1.00 14.59
CA ARG A 15 4.23 -1.55 15.88
C ARG A 15 5.64 -1.10 16.22
N GLN A 16 6.56 -1.10 15.26
CA GLN A 16 7.92 -0.60 15.45
C GLN A 16 7.90 0.88 15.85
N PHE A 17 7.04 1.69 15.24
CA PHE A 17 6.87 3.11 15.58
C PHE A 17 6.30 3.29 16.98
N LEU A 18 5.32 2.48 17.38
CA LEU A 18 4.80 2.48 18.74
C LEU A 18 5.93 2.18 19.74
N GLU A 19 6.70 1.12 19.52
CA GLU A 19 7.80 0.77 20.44
C GLU A 19 8.87 1.86 20.52
N ILE A 20 9.20 2.51 19.40
CA ILE A 20 10.27 3.51 19.32
C ILE A 20 9.85 4.88 19.89
N PHE A 21 8.59 5.28 19.74
CA PHE A 21 8.12 6.65 20.03
C PHE A 21 7.07 6.72 21.15
N SER A 22 6.40 5.62 21.49
CA SER A 22 5.35 5.58 22.52
C SER A 22 5.93 5.17 23.87
N LEU A 23 6.58 6.12 24.55
CA LEU A 23 6.98 5.97 25.96
C LEU A 23 5.80 6.19 26.94
N LYS A 24 4.73 6.87 26.49
CA LYS A 24 3.49 7.15 27.22
C LYS A 24 2.28 7.02 26.30
N ARG A 25 1.08 6.78 26.85
CA ARG A 25 -0.20 6.73 26.10
C ARG A 25 -0.65 8.12 25.64
N ASP A 26 0.08 8.66 24.68
CA ASP A 26 -0.21 9.94 24.03
C ASP A 26 -1.19 9.77 22.86
N TYR A 27 -1.62 10.89 22.26
CA TYR A 27 -2.39 10.91 21.00
C TYR A 27 -1.77 10.05 19.88
N PHE A 28 -0.44 9.99 19.79
CA PHE A 28 0.28 9.16 18.81
C PHE A 28 -0.03 7.66 18.97
N PHE A 29 -0.17 7.17 20.22
CA PHE A 29 -0.50 5.78 20.50
C PHE A 29 -1.88 5.43 19.93
N TRP A 30 -2.87 6.29 20.20
CA TRP A 30 -4.23 6.14 19.67
C TRP A 30 -4.27 6.22 18.16
N THR A 31 -3.57 7.19 17.54
CA THR A 31 -3.51 7.31 16.08
C THR A 31 -2.92 6.07 15.41
N CYS A 32 -1.81 5.53 15.93
CA CYS A 32 -1.21 4.29 15.41
C CYS A 32 -2.19 3.11 15.52
N HIS A 33 -2.87 2.97 16.66
CA HIS A 33 -3.83 1.87 16.84
C HIS A 33 -5.04 2.00 15.91
N CYS A 34 -5.57 3.21 15.75
CA CYS A 34 -6.61 3.49 14.76
C CYS A 34 -6.16 3.14 13.34
N LEU A 35 -4.95 3.51 12.94
CA LEU A 35 -4.39 3.17 11.62
C LEU A 35 -4.25 1.66 11.41
N ILE A 36 -3.82 0.91 12.44
CA ILE A 36 -3.77 -0.55 12.39
C ILE A 36 -5.17 -1.12 12.14
N CYS A 37 -6.17 -0.70 12.91
CA CYS A 37 -7.55 -1.17 12.76
C CYS A 37 -8.13 -0.84 11.37
N ILE A 38 -7.91 0.38 10.88
CA ILE A 38 -8.38 0.81 9.56
C ILE A 38 -7.73 -0.02 8.44
N ASN A 39 -6.41 -0.28 8.53
CA ASN A 39 -5.73 -1.10 7.53
C ASN A 39 -6.29 -2.54 7.53
N ILE A 40 -6.43 -3.16 8.69
CA ILE A 40 -7.00 -4.52 8.81
C ILE A 40 -8.39 -4.57 8.18
N LEU A 41 -9.26 -3.60 8.52
CA LEU A 41 -10.60 -3.53 7.97
C LEU A 41 -10.59 -3.37 6.45
N TYR A 42 -9.77 -2.45 5.93
CA TYR A 42 -9.64 -2.22 4.50
C TYR A 42 -9.22 -3.48 3.73
N TYR A 43 -8.15 -4.16 4.16
CA TYR A 43 -7.67 -5.36 3.48
C TYR A 43 -8.64 -6.54 3.61
N THR A 44 -9.37 -6.61 4.72
CA THR A 44 -10.43 -7.62 4.91
C THR A 44 -11.55 -7.42 3.91
N VAL A 45 -12.10 -6.19 3.85
CA VAL A 45 -13.17 -5.84 2.89
C VAL A 45 -12.69 -6.06 1.45
N PHE A 46 -11.48 -5.61 1.12
CA PHE A 46 -10.90 -5.79 -0.22
C PHE A 46 -10.79 -7.27 -0.61
N THR A 47 -10.42 -8.15 0.33
CA THR A 47 -10.35 -9.59 0.09
C THR A 47 -11.74 -10.17 -0.19
N PHE A 48 -12.75 -9.78 0.58
CA PHE A 48 -14.13 -10.19 0.32
C PHE A 48 -14.65 -9.66 -1.01
N THR A 49 -14.35 -8.41 -1.37
CA THR A 49 -14.72 -7.84 -2.68
C THR A 49 -14.12 -8.64 -3.84
N ILE A 50 -12.90 -9.16 -3.69
CA ILE A 50 -12.30 -10.03 -4.71
C ILE A 50 -13.01 -11.39 -4.78
N ILE A 51 -13.30 -12.00 -3.63
CA ILE A 51 -14.00 -13.29 -3.58
C ILE A 51 -15.41 -13.18 -4.18
N PHE A 52 -16.09 -12.07 -3.90
CA PHE A 52 -17.44 -11.76 -4.40
C PHE A 52 -17.42 -10.82 -5.61
N ALA A 53 -16.33 -10.80 -6.39
CA ALA A 53 -16.17 -9.85 -7.48
C ALA A 53 -17.21 -10.03 -8.61
N CYS A 54 -17.79 -11.23 -8.72
CA CYS A 54 -18.82 -11.54 -9.70
C CYS A 54 -20.12 -11.97 -9.01
N ASN A 55 -21.25 -11.57 -9.58
CA ASN A 55 -22.57 -12.03 -9.18
C ASN A 55 -23.34 -12.58 -10.40
N PRO A 56 -23.59 -13.89 -10.48
CA PRO A 56 -23.22 -14.94 -9.51
C PRO A 56 -21.71 -15.23 -9.51
N ILE A 57 -21.17 -15.66 -8.36
CA ILE A 57 -19.75 -16.03 -8.20
C ILE A 57 -19.35 -17.10 -9.22
N SER A 58 -20.29 -17.96 -9.61
CA SER A 58 -20.06 -19.00 -10.62
C SER A 58 -19.57 -18.51 -11.97
N LYS A 59 -19.85 -17.25 -12.31
CA LYS A 59 -19.36 -16.64 -13.54
C LYS A 59 -17.83 -16.48 -13.55
N TYR A 60 -17.19 -16.42 -12.38
CA TYR A 60 -15.74 -16.28 -12.28
C TYR A 60 -14.99 -17.50 -12.84
N TRP A 61 -15.51 -18.72 -12.63
CA TRP A 61 -14.87 -19.96 -13.10
C TRP A 61 -15.51 -20.56 -14.35
N ASP A 62 -16.79 -20.26 -14.62
CA ASP A 62 -17.51 -20.75 -15.79
C ASP A 62 -17.59 -19.67 -16.88
N VAL A 63 -16.52 -19.56 -17.67
CA VAL A 63 -16.35 -18.54 -18.72
C VAL A 63 -17.36 -18.64 -19.86
N LEU A 64 -18.07 -19.77 -19.97
CA LEU A 64 -19.11 -20.00 -20.98
C LEU A 64 -20.48 -19.44 -20.55
N ARG A 65 -20.64 -19.07 -19.27
CA ARG A 65 -21.88 -18.49 -18.74
C ARG A 65 -21.92 -16.99 -18.96
N THR A 66 -22.75 -16.54 -19.91
CA THR A 66 -22.91 -15.13 -20.28
C THR A 66 -23.70 -14.31 -19.26
N GLU A 67 -24.58 -14.94 -18.47
CA GLU A 67 -25.43 -14.26 -17.49
C GLU A 67 -24.67 -13.90 -16.20
N GLY A 68 -24.77 -12.63 -15.79
CA GLY A 68 -24.17 -12.09 -14.56
C GLY A 68 -23.33 -10.84 -14.79
N LYS A 69 -23.04 -10.10 -13.72
CA LYS A 69 -22.19 -8.90 -13.75
C LYS A 69 -20.98 -9.11 -12.83
N CYS A 70 -19.81 -8.67 -13.29
CA CYS A 70 -18.59 -8.63 -12.49
C CYS A 70 -18.18 -7.18 -12.23
N LEU A 71 -17.49 -6.95 -11.13
CA LEU A 71 -16.90 -5.65 -10.81
C LEU A 71 -15.86 -5.27 -11.87
N ASN A 72 -15.76 -3.97 -12.14
CA ASN A 72 -14.76 -3.43 -13.04
C ASN A 72 -13.39 -3.48 -12.35
N THR A 73 -12.52 -4.36 -12.83
CA THR A 73 -11.18 -4.58 -12.29
C THR A 73 -10.31 -3.32 -12.38
N GLU A 74 -10.39 -2.55 -13.46
CA GLU A 74 -9.57 -1.33 -13.63
C GLU A 74 -9.95 -0.26 -12.61
N LEU A 75 -11.25 -0.03 -12.42
CA LEU A 75 -11.74 0.90 -11.41
C LEU A 75 -11.30 0.45 -10.00
N GLN A 76 -11.42 -0.85 -9.72
CA GLN A 76 -11.01 -1.41 -8.44
C GLN A 76 -9.50 -1.24 -8.19
N MET A 77 -8.66 -1.47 -9.21
CA MET A 77 -7.21 -1.26 -9.12
C MET A 77 -6.86 0.21 -8.90
N PHE A 78 -7.53 1.13 -9.61
CA PHE A 78 -7.32 2.56 -9.47
C PHE A 78 -7.64 3.05 -8.05
N VAL A 79 -8.82 2.69 -7.53
CA VAL A 79 -9.24 3.04 -6.17
C VAL A 79 -8.29 2.42 -5.13
N ALA A 80 -7.92 1.16 -5.31
CA ALA A 80 -6.98 0.50 -4.41
C ALA A 80 -5.60 1.16 -4.41
N GLY A 81 -5.11 1.59 -5.57
CA GLY A 81 -3.84 2.32 -5.70
C GLY A 81 -3.84 3.64 -4.93
N ILE A 82 -4.94 4.41 -5.03
CA ILE A 82 -5.09 5.68 -4.30
C ILE A 82 -5.09 5.42 -2.79
N ILE A 83 -5.92 4.49 -2.30
CA ILE A 83 -6.03 4.23 -0.86
C ILE A 83 -4.71 3.72 -0.27
N ASN A 84 -4.01 2.83 -0.99
CA ASN A 84 -2.72 2.33 -0.54
C ASN A 84 -1.69 3.45 -0.45
N THR A 85 -1.57 4.28 -1.50
CA THR A 85 -0.67 5.45 -1.52
C THR A 85 -0.95 6.41 -0.37
N ILE A 86 -2.22 6.77 -0.14
CA ILE A 86 -2.60 7.67 0.97
C ILE A 86 -2.22 7.05 2.33
N SER A 87 -2.45 5.75 2.49
CA SER A 87 -2.10 5.05 3.73
C SER A 87 -0.59 5.07 3.97
N ASP A 88 0.21 4.87 2.93
CA ASP A 88 1.68 4.86 3.01
C ASP A 88 2.22 6.25 3.33
N LEU A 89 1.69 7.29 2.68
CA LEU A 89 2.02 8.68 3.01
C LEU A 89 1.67 9.02 4.46
N THR A 90 0.51 8.57 4.94
CA THR A 90 0.08 8.81 6.32
C THR A 90 1.04 8.15 7.32
N ILE A 91 1.42 6.89 7.08
CA ILE A 91 2.38 6.17 7.91
C ILE A 91 3.75 6.87 7.89
N LEU A 92 4.20 7.37 6.74
CA LEU A 92 5.48 8.11 6.60
C LEU A 92 5.47 9.47 7.31
N ILE A 93 4.36 10.21 7.23
CA ILE A 93 4.23 11.55 7.83
C ILE A 93 4.11 11.45 9.36
N LEU A 94 3.47 10.41 9.88
CA LEU A 94 3.21 10.20 11.30
C LEU A 94 4.47 10.33 12.21
N PRO A 95 5.60 9.62 11.96
CA PRO A 95 6.82 9.79 12.74
C PRO A 95 7.46 11.16 12.52
N HIS A 96 7.33 11.74 11.32
CA HIS A 96 7.91 13.04 10.99
C HIS A 96 7.28 14.15 11.86
N LEU A 97 5.95 14.17 11.97
CA LEU A 97 5.23 15.12 12.83
C LEU A 97 5.59 14.96 14.32
N LYS A 98 5.71 13.72 14.81
CA LYS A 98 6.09 13.47 16.22
C LYS A 98 7.54 13.87 16.50
N VAL A 99 8.47 13.62 15.56
CA VAL A 99 9.89 14.01 15.66
C VAL A 99 10.08 15.53 15.60
N TRP A 100 9.28 16.25 14.81
CA TRP A 100 9.36 17.72 14.76
C TRP A 100 8.82 18.38 16.02
N LYS A 101 7.83 17.77 16.66
CA LYS A 101 7.26 18.26 17.93
C LYS A 101 8.07 17.86 19.17
N LEU A 102 8.94 16.85 19.07
CA LEU A 102 9.66 16.27 20.20
C LEU A 102 11.15 16.25 19.88
N GLN A 103 11.93 17.18 20.47
CA GLN A 103 13.39 17.28 20.32
C GLN A 103 14.11 15.95 20.65
N MET A 104 14.16 15.02 19.69
CA MET A 104 14.73 13.68 19.85
C MET A 104 15.92 13.48 18.90
N SER A 105 16.87 12.64 19.33
CA SER A 105 18.25 12.56 18.85
C SER A 105 18.43 12.26 17.35
N PRO A 106 19.49 12.78 16.71
CA PRO A 106 19.70 12.77 15.24
C PRO A 106 19.79 11.38 14.58
N ARG A 107 19.99 10.30 15.36
CA ARG A 107 20.06 8.92 14.81
C ARG A 107 18.75 8.48 14.15
N LYS A 108 17.59 8.89 14.68
CA LYS A 108 16.28 8.55 14.09
C LYS A 108 15.97 9.36 12.82
N LYS A 109 16.51 10.57 12.71
CA LYS A 109 16.44 11.41 11.50
C LYS A 109 17.11 10.73 10.30
N HIS A 110 18.24 10.04 10.53
CA HIS A 110 18.98 9.39 9.46
C HIS A 110 18.25 8.17 8.88
N ALA A 111 17.61 7.33 9.71
CA ALA A 111 16.87 6.17 9.23
C ALA A 111 15.70 6.55 8.29
N ILE A 112 14.99 7.64 8.61
CA ILE A 112 13.88 8.15 7.79
C ILE A 112 14.40 8.75 6.48
N SER A 113 15.49 9.52 6.55
CA SER A 113 16.13 10.08 5.36
C SER A 113 16.56 8.98 4.38
N VAL A 114 17.12 7.88 4.90
CA VAL A 114 17.54 6.72 4.09
C VAL A 114 16.34 6.06 3.41
N VAL A 115 15.24 5.77 4.12
CA VAL A 115 14.04 5.16 3.51
C VAL A 115 13.45 6.05 2.41
N PHE A 116 13.43 7.37 2.62
CA PHE A 116 12.94 8.32 1.63
C PHE A 116 13.86 8.39 0.40
N LEU A 117 15.18 8.37 0.61
CA LEU A 117 16.17 8.31 -0.47
C LEU A 117 16.01 7.04 -1.32
N PHE A 118 15.86 5.87 -0.67
CA PHE A 118 15.65 4.60 -1.37
C PHE A 118 14.36 4.58 -2.20
N GLY A 119 13.27 5.19 -1.70
CA GLY A 119 12.02 5.34 -2.45
C GLY A 119 12.17 6.23 -3.68
N LEU A 120 12.89 7.36 -3.56
CA LEU A 120 13.13 8.28 -4.69
C LEU A 120 14.04 7.67 -5.77
N MET A 121 15.03 6.86 -5.40
CA MET A 121 15.88 6.17 -6.37
C MET A 121 15.10 5.19 -7.25
N TYR A 122 14.11 4.49 -6.68
CA TYR A 122 13.27 3.55 -7.44
C TYR A 122 12.26 4.24 -8.37
N VAL A 123 11.78 5.43 -7.97
CA VAL A 123 10.85 6.24 -8.77
C VAL A 123 11.55 7.00 -9.90
N HIS A 124 12.89 7.12 -9.85
CA HIS A 124 13.63 7.66 -10.98
C HIS A 124 13.36 6.74 -12.18
N PRO A 125 12.72 7.23 -13.27
CA PRO A 125 12.44 6.40 -14.42
C PRO A 125 13.78 5.93 -14.96
N SER A 126 14.07 4.65 -14.79
CA SER A 126 15.02 3.95 -15.63
C SER A 126 14.47 4.04 -17.05
N SER A 127 14.92 5.08 -17.76
CA SER A 127 15.03 5.19 -19.21
C SER A 127 13.84 4.67 -20.04
N PRO A 128 13.09 5.54 -20.75
CA PRO A 128 12.08 5.11 -21.75
C PRO A 128 12.64 4.30 -22.95
N HIS A 129 13.93 3.98 -22.96
CA HIS A 129 14.58 3.24 -24.04
C HIS A 129 14.21 1.74 -24.08
N SER A 130 13.80 1.11 -22.97
CA SER A 130 13.45 -0.32 -22.97
C SER A 130 12.07 -0.65 -23.57
N CYS A 131 11.20 0.35 -23.79
CA CYS A 131 9.92 0.13 -24.46
C CYS A 131 10.00 0.21 -25.99
N LEU A 132 11.02 0.87 -26.56
CA LEU A 132 11.18 0.95 -28.01
C LEU A 132 11.69 -0.35 -28.63
N GLU A 133 12.44 -1.16 -27.88
CA GLU A 133 13.02 -2.42 -28.38
C GLU A 133 12.00 -3.59 -28.41
N SER A 134 10.97 -3.56 -27.55
CA SER A 134 9.87 -4.56 -27.62
C SER A 134 8.89 -4.33 -28.78
N ALA A 135 8.82 -3.12 -29.35
CA ALA A 135 7.89 -2.83 -30.44
C ALA A 135 8.44 -3.17 -31.84
N SER A 136 9.76 -3.19 -32.02
CA SER A 136 10.42 -3.53 -33.30
C SER A 136 10.59 -5.04 -33.53
N GLY A 137 10.51 -5.86 -32.47
CA GLY A 137 10.67 -7.33 -32.56
C GLY A 137 9.43 -8.13 -32.96
N GLN A 138 8.25 -7.50 -33.11
CA GLN A 138 6.99 -8.21 -33.38
C GLN A 138 6.50 -8.09 -34.84
N HIS A 139 7.30 -7.50 -35.75
CA HIS A 139 6.95 -7.33 -37.17
C HIS A 139 7.93 -8.03 -38.13
N SER A 140 8.61 -9.08 -37.69
CA SER A 140 9.57 -9.82 -38.52
C SER A 140 9.55 -11.33 -38.28
N ASP A 141 8.36 -11.91 -38.08
CA ASP A 141 8.09 -13.34 -38.28
C ASP A 141 6.60 -13.56 -38.65
#